data_AF-A0A2D6TNH8-F1
#
_entry.id   AF-A0A2D6TNH8-F1
#
_cell.length_a   1.000
_cell.length_b   1.000
_cell.length_c   1.000
_cell.angle_alpha   90.00
_cell.angle_beta   90.00
_cell.angle_gamma   90.00
#
_symmetry.space_group_name_H-M   'P 1'
#
loop_
_entity.id
_entity.type
_entity.pdbx_description
1 polymer ?
#
loop_
_entity_poly.entity_id
_entity_poly.type
_entity_poly.pdbx_seq_one_letter_code
_entity_poly.pdbx_strand_id
1 'polypeptide(L)'
;MIKEWLILNPKLSIVIISFLITLAMTLVTKYYTNQSRMQELKDIQKACNIKLKSAEGNPEKMKEVQKEIMECSLELMKHSMKPMLYTFLPLILLIWWIKDVYADVLTSWIWWYIGAGIISSIILRKALKVV
;
A
#
# COMPACT_ATOMS: atom_id res chain seq x y z
N MET A 1 -30.48 8.78 8.83
CA MET A 1 -29.54 9.40 9.79
C MET A 1 -28.09 9.45 9.31
N ILE A 2 -27.36 8.34 9.16
CA ILE A 2 -25.91 8.40 8.82
C ILE A 2 -25.68 8.96 7.41
N LYS A 3 -26.47 8.53 6.41
CA LYS A 3 -26.41 9.06 5.04
C LYS A 3 -26.76 10.56 4.96
N GLU A 4 -27.72 11.04 5.76
CA GLU A 4 -28.10 12.45 5.76
C GLU A 4 -26.97 13.34 6.29
N TRP A 5 -26.29 12.93 7.36
CA TRP A 5 -25.11 13.65 7.88
C TRP A 5 -23.94 13.66 6.90
N LEU A 6 -23.74 12.54 6.19
CA LEU A 6 -22.72 12.40 5.14
C LEU A 6 -22.91 13.41 4.00
N ILE A 7 -24.17 13.62 3.59
CA ILE A 7 -24.56 14.52 2.50
C ILE A 7 -24.56 15.98 2.95
N LEU A 8 -24.89 16.27 4.21
CA LEU A 8 -24.89 17.63 4.78
C LEU A 8 -23.48 18.24 4.86
N ASN A 9 -22.45 17.43 5.15
CA ASN A 9 -21.05 17.89 5.22
C ASN A 9 -20.12 16.97 4.42
N PRO A 10 -20.22 16.94 3.09
CA PRO A 10 -19.62 15.90 2.26
C PRO A 10 -18.08 15.92 2.29
N LYS A 11 -17.47 17.08 2.52
CA LYS A 11 -16.01 17.24 2.59
C LYS A 11 -15.40 16.71 3.89
N LEU A 12 -16.02 17.01 5.04
CA LEU A 12 -15.52 16.51 6.33
C LEU A 12 -15.80 15.01 6.48
N SER A 13 -16.98 14.59 6.02
CA SER A 13 -17.41 13.21 6.14
C SER A 13 -16.57 12.25 5.30
N ILE A 14 -16.20 12.64 4.06
CA ILE A 14 -15.32 11.84 3.21
C ILE A 14 -13.91 11.72 3.79
N VAL A 15 -13.39 12.79 4.43
CA VAL A 15 -12.05 12.77 5.06
C VAL A 15 -12.03 11.81 6.25
N ILE A 16 -13.02 11.87 7.14
CA ILE A 16 -13.12 11.00 8.31
C ILE A 16 -13.26 9.53 7.88
N ILE A 17 -14.12 9.26 6.90
CA ILE A 17 -14.31 7.92 6.33
C ILE A 17 -13.01 7.40 5.71
N SER A 18 -12.35 8.21 4.89
CA SER A 18 -11.06 7.85 4.27
C SER A 18 -10.01 7.51 5.31
N PHE A 19 -9.95 8.28 6.41
CA PHE A 19 -9.03 8.03 7.51
C PHE A 19 -9.32 6.70 8.22
N LEU A 20 -10.57 6.44 8.63
CA LEU A 20 -10.95 5.19 9.30
C LEU A 20 -10.68 3.96 8.45
N ILE A 21 -10.96 4.07 7.15
CA ILE A 21 -10.72 3.02 6.16
C ILE A 21 -9.23 2.77 6.01
N THR A 22 -8.45 3.83 5.85
CA THR A 22 -7.00 3.74 5.71
C THR A 22 -6.38 3.15 6.98
N LEU A 23 -6.89 3.51 8.15
CA LEU A 23 -6.51 2.93 9.43
C LEU A 23 -6.78 1.42 9.47
N ALA A 24 -8.00 1.00 9.15
CA ALA A 24 -8.36 -0.42 9.11
C ALA A 24 -7.47 -1.21 8.13
N MET A 25 -7.27 -0.70 6.91
CA MET A 25 -6.41 -1.32 5.90
C MET A 25 -4.95 -1.40 6.35
N THR A 26 -4.44 -0.36 7.00
CA THR A 26 -3.05 -0.33 7.50
C THR A 26 -2.87 -1.35 8.63
N LEU A 27 -3.86 -1.48 9.52
CA LEU A 27 -3.85 -2.51 10.57
C LEU A 27 -3.90 -3.91 9.99
N VAL A 28 -4.80 -4.18 9.04
CA VAL A 28 -4.86 -5.48 8.34
C VAL A 28 -3.51 -5.79 7.69
N THR A 29 -2.93 -4.85 6.96
CA THR A 29 -1.62 -5.03 6.32
C THR A 29 -0.53 -5.31 7.36
N LYS A 30 -0.55 -4.62 8.50
CA LYS A 30 0.42 -4.83 9.59
C LYS A 30 0.34 -6.24 10.17
N TYR A 31 -0.87 -6.73 10.44
CA TYR A 31 -1.07 -8.04 11.06
C TYR A 31 -0.92 -9.20 10.09
N TYR A 32 -1.33 -9.02 8.83
CA TYR A 32 -1.29 -10.08 7.82
C TYR A 32 0.04 -10.15 7.04
N THR A 33 0.89 -9.13 7.13
CA THR A 33 2.20 -9.10 6.45
C THR A 33 3.31 -9.25 7.46
N ASN A 34 4.21 -10.22 7.25
CA ASN A 34 5.40 -10.40 8.09
C ASN A 34 6.40 -9.25 7.84
N GLN A 35 6.34 -8.23 8.70
CA GLN A 35 7.15 -7.02 8.62
C GLN A 35 8.66 -7.32 8.68
N SER A 36 9.07 -8.31 9.48
CA SER A 36 10.48 -8.71 9.62
C SER A 36 11.02 -9.28 8.30
N ARG A 37 10.26 -10.19 7.67
CA ARG A 37 10.67 -10.80 6.40
C ARG A 37 10.72 -9.79 5.26
N MET A 38 9.78 -8.83 5.25
CA MET A 38 9.78 -7.74 4.27
C MET A 38 10.99 -6.82 4.41
N GLN A 39 11.41 -6.53 5.64
CA GLN A 39 12.60 -5.72 5.89
C GLN A 39 13.87 -6.45 5.45
N GLU A 40 14.01 -7.73 5.81
CA GLU A 40 15.13 -8.60 5.42
C GLU A 40 15.27 -8.67 3.89
N LEU A 41 14.18 -8.90 3.15
CA LEU A 41 14.17 -8.93 1.69
C LEU A 41 14.60 -7.60 1.06
N LYS A 42 14.17 -6.46 1.61
CA LYS A 42 14.61 -5.12 1.15
C LYS A 42 16.10 -4.92 1.36
N ASP A 43 16.64 -5.41 2.47
CA ASP A 43 18.07 -5.27 2.79
C ASP A 43 18.93 -6.20 1.91
N ILE A 44 18.47 -7.43 1.63
CA ILE A 44 19.09 -8.32 0.65
C ILE A 44 19.09 -7.68 -0.75
N GLN A 45 17.98 -7.07 -1.16
CA GLN A 45 17.88 -6.40 -2.46
C GLN A 45 18.88 -5.23 -2.58
N LYS A 46 19.07 -4.44 -1.51
CA LYS A 46 20.10 -3.39 -1.46
C LYS A 46 21.50 -3.97 -1.55
N ALA A 47 21.79 -5.02 -0.80
CA ALA A 47 23.10 -5.68 -0.83
C ALA A 47 23.42 -6.22 -2.23
N CYS A 48 22.45 -6.85 -2.90
CA CYS A 48 22.61 -7.35 -4.27
C CYS A 48 22.82 -6.21 -5.28
N ASN A 49 22.12 -5.08 -5.14
CA ASN A 49 22.35 -3.90 -5.98
C ASN A 49 23.77 -3.32 -5.82
N ILE A 50 24.34 -3.38 -4.62
CA ILE A 50 25.73 -2.98 -4.38
C ILE A 50 26.68 -3.98 -5.07
N LYS A 51 26.46 -5.29 -4.87
CA LYS A 51 27.25 -6.35 -5.54
C LYS A 51 27.21 -6.23 -7.06
N LEU A 52 26.06 -5.86 -7.63
CA LEU A 52 25.89 -5.69 -9.08
C LEU A 52 26.79 -4.57 -9.64
N LYS A 53 26.85 -3.43 -8.94
CA LYS A 53 27.75 -2.32 -9.29
C LYS A 53 29.23 -2.71 -9.14
N SER A 54 29.56 -3.49 -8.11
CA SER A 54 30.93 -3.99 -7.92
C SER A 54 31.33 -5.10 -8.90
N ALA A 55 30.36 -5.75 -9.55
CA ALA A 55 30.58 -6.81 -10.54
C ALA A 55 30.63 -6.28 -11.99
N GLU A 56 30.57 -4.96 -12.19
CA GLU A 56 30.68 -4.32 -13.51
C GLU A 56 31.98 -4.77 -14.21
N GLY A 57 31.82 -5.44 -15.36
CA GLY A 57 32.93 -5.98 -16.16
C GLY A 57 33.15 -7.49 -16.05
N ASN A 58 32.45 -8.21 -15.16
CA ASN A 58 32.46 -9.68 -15.14
C ASN A 58 31.07 -10.27 -15.42
N PRO A 59 30.81 -10.75 -16.65
CA PRO A 59 29.48 -11.20 -17.05
C PRO A 59 28.98 -12.44 -16.29
N GLU A 60 29.86 -13.32 -15.82
CA GLU A 60 29.47 -14.48 -15.02
C GLU A 60 28.99 -14.07 -13.62
N LYS A 61 29.76 -13.19 -12.95
CA LYS A 61 29.36 -12.64 -11.63
C LYS A 61 28.10 -11.80 -11.72
N MET A 62 27.92 -11.02 -12.78
CA MET A 62 26.68 -10.27 -13.01
C MET A 62 25.47 -11.21 -13.15
N LYS A 63 25.63 -12.34 -13.85
CA LYS A 63 24.55 -13.31 -14.05
C LYS A 63 24.15 -13.99 -12.75
N GLU A 64 25.11 -14.33 -11.90
CA GLU A 64 24.87 -14.92 -10.59
C GLU A 64 24.13 -13.94 -9.66
N VAL A 65 24.59 -12.68 -9.59
CA VAL A 65 23.94 -11.61 -8.79
C VAL A 65 22.53 -11.31 -9.31
N GLN A 66 22.32 -11.28 -10.63
CA GLN A 66 20.97 -11.12 -11.19
C GLN A 66 20.04 -12.28 -10.81
N LYS A 67 20.55 -13.51 -10.75
CA LYS A 67 19.78 -14.68 -10.31
C LYS A 67 19.34 -14.53 -8.85
N GLU A 68 20.25 -14.09 -7.97
CA GLU A 68 19.99 -13.80 -6.56
C GLU A 68 18.91 -12.68 -6.40
N ILE A 69 18.99 -11.62 -7.22
CA ILE A 69 17.97 -10.56 -7.27
C ILE A 69 16.61 -11.10 -7.70
N MET A 70 16.58 -11.97 -8.72
CA MET A 70 15.34 -12.54 -9.24
C MET A 70 14.65 -13.44 -8.21
N GLU A 71 15.41 -14.30 -7.54
CA GLU A 71 14.90 -15.16 -6.46
C GLU A 71 14.33 -14.33 -5.30
N CYS A 72 15.05 -13.30 -4.85
CA CYS A 72 14.57 -12.38 -3.81
C CYS A 72 13.31 -11.62 -4.26
N SER A 73 13.26 -11.18 -5.51
CA SER A 73 12.10 -10.48 -6.07
C SER A 73 10.88 -11.39 -6.13
N LEU A 74 11.07 -12.67 -6.49
CA LEU A 74 10.01 -13.68 -6.49
C LEU A 74 9.51 -13.97 -5.08
N GLU A 75 10.40 -14.05 -4.10
CA GLU A 75 10.03 -14.25 -2.70
C GLU A 75 9.28 -13.02 -2.14
N LEU A 76 9.77 -11.81 -2.43
CA LEU A 76 9.08 -10.57 -2.10
C LEU A 76 7.71 -10.47 -2.79
N MET A 77 7.60 -10.91 -4.04
CA MET A 77 6.32 -11.00 -4.74
C MET A 77 5.38 -11.97 -4.01
N LYS A 78 5.83 -13.19 -3.67
CA LYS A 78 5.00 -14.16 -2.91
C LYS A 78 4.51 -13.60 -1.57
N HIS A 79 5.36 -12.86 -0.86
CA HIS A 79 5.00 -12.22 0.40
C HIS A 79 4.12 -10.98 0.24
N SER A 80 4.22 -10.24 -0.87
CA SER A 80 3.42 -9.05 -1.14
C SER A 80 2.11 -9.35 -1.87
N MET A 81 2.00 -10.47 -2.60
CA MET A 81 0.80 -10.85 -3.34
C MET A 81 -0.38 -11.20 -2.44
N LYS A 82 -0.14 -11.91 -1.32
CA LYS A 82 -1.20 -12.20 -0.34
C LYS A 82 -1.81 -10.88 0.19
N PRO A 83 -1.03 -9.97 0.80
CA PRO A 83 -1.52 -8.66 1.22
C PRO A 83 -2.17 -7.86 0.08
N MET A 84 -1.60 -7.90 -1.13
CA MET A 84 -2.17 -7.21 -2.29
C MET A 84 -3.60 -7.67 -2.56
N LEU A 85 -3.88 -8.97 -2.64
CA LEU A 85 -5.25 -9.45 -2.87
C LEU A 85 -6.20 -9.07 -1.72
N TYR A 86 -5.73 -9.18 -0.47
CA TYR A 86 -6.52 -8.77 0.70
C TYR A 86 -6.76 -7.28 0.80
N THR A 87 -5.93 -6.44 0.17
CA THR A 87 -6.10 -4.98 0.15
C THR A 87 -6.83 -4.50 -1.10
N PHE A 88 -6.69 -5.20 -2.23
CA PHE A 88 -7.35 -4.85 -3.50
C PHE A 88 -8.86 -5.11 -3.44
N LEU A 89 -9.27 -6.25 -2.88
CA LEU A 89 -10.68 -6.64 -2.83
C LEU A 89 -11.52 -5.65 -2.00
N PRO A 90 -11.13 -5.26 -0.77
CA PRO A 90 -11.84 -4.24 -0.04
C PRO A 90 -11.68 -2.85 -0.67
N LEU A 91 -10.54 -2.52 -1.30
CA LEU A 91 -10.37 -1.23 -1.97
C LEU A 91 -11.43 -1.01 -3.07
N ILE A 92 -11.72 -2.04 -3.89
CA ILE A 92 -12.74 -1.95 -4.95
C ILE A 92 -14.14 -1.78 -4.35
N LEU A 93 -14.51 -2.61 -3.37
CA LEU A 93 -15.81 -2.52 -2.69
C LEU A 93 -16.03 -1.13 -2.09
N LEU A 94 -14.95 -0.52 -1.60
CA LEU A 94 -14.96 0.74 -0.91
C LEU A 94 -15.04 1.92 -1.86
N ILE A 95 -14.31 1.89 -2.99
CA ILE A 95 -14.49 2.85 -4.07
C ILE A 95 -15.92 2.80 -4.60
N TRP A 96 -16.49 1.60 -4.73
CA TRP A 96 -17.86 1.42 -5.21
C TRP A 96 -18.88 2.03 -4.24
N TRP A 97 -18.73 1.77 -2.94
CA TRP A 97 -19.60 2.35 -1.91
C TRP A 97 -19.46 3.87 -1.78
N ILE A 98 -18.24 4.41 -1.82
CA ILE A 98 -18.03 5.87 -1.79
C ILE A 98 -18.62 6.51 -3.04
N LYS A 99 -18.49 5.88 -4.21
CA LYS A 99 -19.14 6.35 -5.44
C LYS A 99 -20.65 6.42 -5.27
N ASP A 100 -21.30 5.37 -4.75
CA ASP A 100 -22.75 5.36 -4.49
C ASP A 100 -23.21 6.51 -3.58
N VAL A 101 -22.42 6.84 -2.56
CA VAL A 101 -22.79 7.88 -1.58
C VAL A 101 -22.49 9.30 -2.06
N TYR A 102 -21.41 9.51 -2.80
CA TYR A 102 -20.88 10.85 -3.10
C TYR A 102 -20.94 11.26 -4.58
N ALA A 103 -21.21 10.35 -5.51
CA ALA A 103 -21.25 10.69 -6.94
C ALA A 103 -22.29 11.78 -7.26
N ASP A 104 -23.44 11.73 -6.60
CA ASP A 104 -24.54 12.68 -6.83
C ASP A 104 -24.40 13.99 -6.02
N VAL A 105 -23.44 14.03 -5.07
CA VAL A 105 -23.32 15.12 -4.09
C VAL A 105 -22.08 15.98 -4.36
N LEU A 106 -20.98 15.38 -4.82
CA LEU A 106 -19.69 16.05 -4.92
C LEU A 106 -18.90 15.56 -6.14
N THR A 107 -18.93 16.29 -7.26
CA THR A 107 -18.24 15.91 -8.51
C THR A 107 -16.74 15.59 -8.33
N SER A 108 -16.05 16.25 -7.40
CA SER A 108 -14.62 16.04 -7.11
C SER A 108 -14.36 15.09 -5.93
N TRP A 109 -15.32 14.25 -5.54
CA TRP A 109 -15.21 13.34 -4.39
C TRP A 109 -13.96 12.46 -4.45
N ILE A 110 -13.57 12.03 -5.66
CA ILE A 110 -12.44 11.13 -5.86
C ILE A 110 -11.10 11.77 -5.45
N TRP A 111 -10.91 13.06 -5.71
CA TRP A 111 -9.69 13.79 -5.34
C TRP A 111 -9.60 14.03 -3.84
N TRP A 112 -10.74 14.32 -3.20
CA TRP A 112 -10.81 14.43 -1.74
C TRP A 112 -10.52 13.10 -1.05
N TYR A 113 -11.08 12.00 -1.57
CA TYR A 113 -10.83 10.65 -1.09
C TYR A 113 -9.35 10.25 -1.25
N ILE A 114 -8.79 10.40 -2.46
CA ILE A 114 -7.39 10.04 -2.74
C ILE A 114 -6.44 10.90 -1.91
N GLY A 115 -6.65 12.22 -1.87
CA GLY A 115 -5.79 13.13 -1.11
C GLY A 115 -5.78 12.82 0.38
N ALA A 116 -6.96 12.68 0.99
CA ALA A 116 -7.09 12.33 2.41
C ALA A 116 -6.53 10.93 2.70
N GLY A 117 -6.78 9.96 1.83
CA GLY A 117 -6.29 8.59 1.95
C GLY A 117 -4.76 8.51 1.89
N ILE A 118 -4.12 9.21 0.96
CA ILE A 118 -2.64 9.24 0.84
C ILE A 118 -2.02 9.84 2.10
N ILE A 119 -2.50 11.02 2.54
CA ILE A 119 -1.98 11.70 3.73
C ILE A 119 -2.14 10.80 4.96
N SER A 120 -3.33 10.25 5.15
CA SER A 120 -3.61 9.33 6.26
C SER A 120 -2.70 8.10 6.21
N SER A 121 -2.50 7.52 5.03
CA SER A 121 -1.66 6.35 4.81
C SER A 121 -0.20 6.63 5.18
N ILE A 122 0.34 7.78 4.79
CA ILE A 122 1.72 8.17 5.12
C ILE A 122 1.88 8.29 6.64
N ILE A 123 0.95 9.00 7.30
CA ILE A 123 0.98 9.21 8.75
C ILE A 123 0.86 7.88 9.48
N LEU A 124 -0.10 7.04 9.08
CA LEU A 124 -0.40 5.77 9.74
C LEU A 124 0.71 4.73 9.55
N ARG A 125 1.30 4.62 8.35
CA ARG A 125 2.43 3.70 8.14
C ARG A 125 3.63 4.10 8.99
N LYS A 126 3.91 5.39 9.10
CA LYS A 126 4.98 5.91 9.96
C LYS A 126 4.70 5.68 11.45
N ALA A 127 3.48 5.95 11.90
CA ALA A 127 3.06 5.75 13.29
C ALA A 127 3.05 4.26 13.69
N LEU A 128 2.57 3.40 12.79
CA LEU A 128 2.42 1.97 13.04
C LEU A 128 3.65 1.14 12.69
N LYS A 129 4.73 1.76 12.19
CA LYS A 129 5.97 1.10 11.72
C LYS A 129 5.70 -0.03 10.72
N VAL A 130 4.84 0.25 9.75
CA VAL A 130 4.53 -0.69 8.66
C VAL A 130 5.49 -0.41 7.49
N VAL A 131 6.21 -1.45 7.07
CA VAL A 131 7.26 -1.43 6.03
C VAL A 131 6.68 -1.71 4.65
#